data_AF-A0A662LLB7-F1
#
_entry.id   AF-A0A662LLB7-F1
#
_cell.length_a   1.000
_cell.length_b   1.000
_cell.length_c   1.000
_cell.angle_alpha   90.00
_cell.angle_beta   90.00
_cell.angle_gamma   90.00
#
_symmetry.space_group_name_H-M   'P 1'
#
loop_
_entity.id
_entity.type
_entity.pdbx_description
1 polymer ?
#
loop_
_entity_poly.entity_id
_entity_poly.type
_entity_poly.pdbx_seq_one_letter_code
_entity_poly.pdbx_strand_id
1 'polypeptide(L)'
;MSDQNPILKITTDKMHKFGVRIVNTGDHYGLNDVLVNDGDPLVEFWDHTTFEEGQFVSRYYVKTILDHEYGHDLNLDGGIPEWSIDANSMTTIVGWLNFILD
;
A
#
# COMPACT_ATOMS: atom_id res chain seq x y z
N MET A 1 5.73 7.82 14.66
CA MET A 1 7.03 7.70 13.95
C MET A 1 6.88 6.75 12.76
N SER A 2 5.86 6.96 11.92
CA SER A 2 5.63 6.23 10.67
C SER A 2 6.60 6.66 9.54
N ASP A 3 7.19 7.86 9.66
CA ASP A 3 8.13 8.46 8.70
C ASP A 3 9.44 7.67 8.48
N GLN A 4 9.69 6.60 9.24
CA GLN A 4 10.89 5.78 9.10
C GLN A 4 10.66 4.48 8.30
N ASN A 5 9.40 4.11 8.04
CA ASN A 5 9.12 2.89 7.29
C ASN A 5 9.42 3.10 5.80
N PRO A 6 10.04 2.11 5.13
CA PRO A 6 10.32 2.21 3.71
C PRO A 6 9.02 2.37 2.92
N ILE A 7 9.06 3.23 1.91
CA ILE A 7 7.96 3.43 0.96
C ILE A 7 8.40 2.85 -0.38
N LEU A 8 7.66 1.84 -0.86
CA LEU A 8 7.78 1.37 -2.22
C LEU A 8 6.99 2.30 -3.14
N LYS A 9 7.67 2.86 -4.15
CA LYS A 9 7.01 3.63 -5.21
C LYS A 9 6.82 2.74 -6.43
N ILE A 10 5.59 2.65 -6.91
CA ILE A 10 5.24 1.91 -8.13
C ILE A 10 4.52 2.84 -9.12
N THR A 11 4.51 2.42 -10.39
CA THR A 11 3.69 3.04 -11.43
C THR A 11 2.96 1.91 -12.15
N THR A 12 1.63 1.98 -12.18
CA THR A 12 0.80 0.96 -12.82
C THR A 12 0.88 1.06 -14.34
N ASP A 13 0.34 0.04 -15.02
CA ASP A 13 0.20 0.03 -16.50
C ASP A 13 -0.57 1.24 -17.06
N LYS A 14 -1.52 1.78 -16.28
CA LYS A 14 -2.29 3.01 -16.56
C LYS A 14 -1.56 4.29 -16.16
N MET A 15 -0.26 4.23 -15.88
CA MET A 15 0.58 5.37 -15.50
C MET A 15 0.19 6.06 -14.19
N HIS A 16 -0.62 5.41 -13.34
CA HIS A 16 -0.92 5.91 -11.99
C HIS A 16 0.21 5.57 -11.02
N LYS A 17 0.57 6.54 -10.19
CA LYS A 17 1.71 6.43 -9.28
C LYS A 17 1.22 6.14 -7.88
N PHE A 18 1.68 5.04 -7.28
CA PHE A 18 1.35 4.71 -5.91
C PHE A 18 2.59 4.68 -5.02
N GLY A 19 2.40 5.17 -3.79
CA GLY A 19 3.25 4.92 -2.65
C GLY A 19 2.63 3.81 -1.81
N VAL A 20 3.41 2.77 -1.53
CA VAL A 20 3.00 1.62 -0.73
C VAL A 20 3.88 1.61 0.52
N ARG A 21 3.25 1.65 1.70
CA ARG A 21 3.96 1.71 2.98
C ARG A 21 3.39 0.74 4.00
N ILE A 22 4.25 0.21 4.86
CA ILE A 22 3.83 -0.62 5.99
C ILE A 22 3.46 0.27 7.19
N VAL A 23 2.45 -0.17 7.93
CA VAL A 23 2.16 0.28 9.30
C VAL A 23 2.32 -0.92 10.22
N ASN A 24 3.44 -0.98 10.96
CA ASN A 24 3.73 -2.07 11.89
C ASN A 24 2.85 -1.96 13.14
N THR A 25 2.83 -3.02 13.96
CA THR A 25 2.26 -2.94 15.30
C THR A 25 3.02 -1.90 16.13
N GLY A 26 2.28 -0.98 16.75
CA GLY A 26 2.81 0.16 17.50
C GLY A 26 3.02 1.42 16.67
N ASP A 27 2.98 1.33 15.33
CA ASP A 27 3.11 2.52 14.48
C ASP A 27 1.87 3.40 14.57
N HIS A 28 2.11 4.70 14.44
CA HIS A 28 1.05 5.68 14.31
C HIS A 28 0.62 5.84 12.85
N TYR A 29 -0.65 6.10 12.59
CA TYR A 29 -1.18 6.31 11.25
C TYR A 29 -2.46 7.16 11.26
N GLY A 30 -3.02 7.39 10.07
CA GLY A 30 -4.22 8.19 9.87
C GLY A 30 -3.94 9.70 9.88
N LEU A 31 -5.01 10.50 9.88
CA LEU A 31 -4.89 11.96 9.84
C LEU A 31 -4.14 12.46 11.08
N ASN A 32 -3.00 13.14 10.86
CA ASN A 32 -2.11 13.64 11.92
C ASN A 32 -1.55 12.54 12.85
N ASP A 33 -1.40 11.30 12.37
CA ASP A 33 -0.79 10.19 13.13
C ASP A 33 -1.45 9.94 14.51
N VAL A 34 -2.75 10.20 14.61
CA VAL A 34 -3.49 10.10 15.89
C VAL A 34 -3.91 8.67 16.24
N LEU A 35 -3.94 7.77 15.25
CA LEU A 35 -4.26 6.36 15.47
C LEU A 35 -2.98 5.58 15.72
N VAL A 36 -3.06 4.54 16.53
CA VAL A 36 -1.97 3.57 16.77
C VAL A 36 -2.43 2.22 16.26
N ASN A 37 -1.58 1.50 15.52
CA ASN A 37 -1.88 0.14 15.11
C ASN A 37 -1.59 -0.81 16.27
N ASP A 38 -2.62 -1.24 16.98
CA ASP A 38 -2.52 -2.21 18.08
C ASP A 38 -2.73 -3.67 17.63
N GLY A 39 -2.84 -3.91 16.32
CA GLY A 39 -3.05 -5.23 15.73
C GLY A 39 -1.95 -5.68 14.78
N ASP A 40 -2.28 -6.63 13.91
CA ASP A 40 -1.38 -7.15 12.86
C ASP A 40 -0.86 -6.02 11.94
N PRO A 41 0.33 -6.17 11.33
CA PRO A 41 0.85 -5.21 10.37
C PRO A 41 -0.09 -4.98 9.18
N LEU A 42 -0.08 -3.73 8.71
CA LEU A 42 -0.93 -3.25 7.63
C LEU A 42 -0.07 -2.72 6.50
N VAL A 43 -0.68 -2.61 5.33
CA VAL A 43 -0.12 -1.94 4.16
C VAL A 43 -1.11 -0.90 3.66
N GLU A 44 -0.64 0.33 3.48
CA GLU A 44 -1.42 1.44 2.96
C GLU A 44 -1.01 1.76 1.53
N PHE A 45 -2.01 2.10 0.72
CA PHE A 45 -1.86 2.52 -0.67
C PHE A 45 -2.22 4.00 -0.81
N TRP A 46 -1.26 4.77 -1.30
CA TRP A 46 -1.35 6.22 -1.47
C TRP A 46 -1.19 6.58 -2.94
N ASP A 47 -2.16 7.29 -3.52
CA ASP A 47 -2.09 7.79 -4.88
C ASP A 47 -1.31 9.10 -4.94
N HIS A 48 -0.15 9.10 -5.60
CA HIS A 48 0.72 10.27 -5.82
C HIS A 48 0.63 10.81 -7.25
N THR A 49 -0.42 10.46 -8.00
CA THR A 49 -0.57 10.88 -9.39
C THR A 49 -0.79 12.39 -9.50
N THR A 50 -1.58 12.97 -8.59
CA THR A 50 -1.98 14.38 -8.64
C THR A 50 -1.25 15.26 -7.61
N PHE A 51 -0.98 14.75 -6.41
CA PHE A 51 -0.39 15.52 -5.31
C PHE A 51 0.92 14.88 -4.86
N GLU A 52 1.93 15.72 -4.59
CA GLU A 52 3.24 15.24 -4.13
C GLU A 52 3.13 14.45 -2.81
N GLU A 53 2.32 14.96 -1.88
CA GLU A 53 2.06 14.30 -0.58
C GLU A 53 1.17 13.06 -0.69
N GLY A 54 0.55 12.87 -1.85
CA GLY A 54 -0.34 11.76 -2.14
C GLY A 54 -1.70 11.84 -1.45
N GLN A 55 -2.60 10.97 -1.88
CA GLN A 55 -3.92 10.78 -1.33
C GLN A 55 -4.05 9.35 -0.82
N PHE A 56 -4.43 9.17 0.45
CA PHE A 56 -4.77 7.86 0.97
C PHE A 56 -5.94 7.26 0.20
N VAL A 57 -5.79 6.03 -0.29
CA VAL A 57 -6.83 5.30 -1.01
C VAL A 57 -7.42 4.20 -0.12
N SER A 58 -6.59 3.25 0.30
CA SER A 58 -7.03 2.10 1.09
C SER A 58 -5.89 1.51 1.91
N ARG A 59 -6.24 0.61 2.84
CA ARG A 59 -5.29 -0.23 3.56
C ARG A 59 -5.79 -1.66 3.66
N TYR A 60 -4.86 -2.59 3.74
CA TYR A 60 -5.12 -4.02 3.96
C TYR A 60 -4.20 -4.57 5.06
N TYR A 61 -4.53 -5.74 5.60
CA TYR A 61 -3.55 -6.49 6.36
C TYR A 61 -2.43 -6.96 5.43
N VAL A 62 -1.19 -6.94 5.91
CA VAL A 62 -0.05 -7.48 5.16
C VAL A 62 -0.31 -8.91 4.72
N LYS A 63 -0.84 -9.76 5.62
CA LYS A 63 -1.20 -11.16 5.29
C LYS A 63 -2.17 -11.26 4.10
N THR A 64 -3.13 -10.36 3.98
CA THR A 64 -4.08 -10.35 2.86
C THR A 64 -3.38 -10.05 1.54
N ILE A 65 -2.35 -9.21 1.55
CA ILE A 65 -1.55 -8.94 0.36
C ILE A 65 -0.60 -10.11 0.05
N LEU A 66 -0.01 -10.74 1.06
CA LEU A 66 0.86 -11.90 0.85
C LEU A 66 0.08 -13.14 0.37
N ASP A 67 -1.16 -13.31 0.81
CA ASP A 67 -2.07 -14.38 0.37
C ASP A 67 -2.76 -14.07 -0.97
N HIS A 68 -2.47 -12.92 -1.60
CA HIS A 68 -3.10 -12.49 -2.85
C HIS A 68 -2.73 -13.43 -4.01
N GLU A 69 -3.72 -13.72 -4.87
CA GLU A 69 -3.55 -14.65 -5.98
C GLU A 69 -2.66 -14.06 -7.08
N TYR A 70 -1.58 -14.77 -7.41
CA TYR A 70 -0.63 -14.35 -8.43
C TYR A 70 -1.30 -14.13 -9.79
N GLY A 71 -0.95 -13.02 -10.46
CA GLY A 71 -1.50 -12.68 -11.78
C GLY A 71 -2.84 -11.95 -11.75
N HIS A 72 -3.38 -11.64 -10.57
CA HIS A 72 -4.60 -10.84 -10.43
C HIS A 72 -4.32 -9.39 -10.04
N ASP A 73 -5.25 -8.51 -10.39
CA ASP A 73 -5.23 -7.12 -9.95
C ASP A 73 -5.78 -7.00 -8.51
N LEU A 74 -5.50 -5.88 -7.87
CA LEU A 74 -6.14 -5.48 -6.62
C LEU A 74 -6.94 -4.20 -6.84
N ASN A 75 -8.26 -4.29 -6.70
CA ASN A 75 -9.11 -3.09 -6.67
C ASN A 75 -8.99 -2.43 -5.29
N LEU A 76 -8.58 -1.16 -5.26
CA LEU A 76 -8.46 -0.37 -4.03
C LEU A 76 -9.74 0.42 -3.73
N ASP A 77 -10.47 0.81 -4.79
CA ASP A 77 -11.78 1.43 -4.73
C ASP A 77 -12.59 1.10 -5.99
N GLY A 78 -13.84 0.68 -5.82
CA GLY A 78 -14.72 0.29 -6.94
C GLY A 78 -15.32 1.48 -7.71
N GLY A 79 -15.26 2.69 -7.15
CA GLY A 79 -15.79 3.91 -7.74
C GLY A 79 -14.82 4.68 -8.63
N ILE A 80 -13.51 4.41 -8.52
CA ILE A 80 -12.46 5.05 -9.33
C ILE A 80 -11.65 3.98 -10.06
N PRO A 81 -11.83 3.79 -11.38
CA PRO A 81 -11.16 2.75 -12.17
C PRO A 81 -9.62 2.79 -12.14
N GLU A 82 -9.03 3.94 -11.86
CA GLU A 82 -7.60 4.17 -11.73
C GLU A 82 -7.06 3.75 -10.35
N TRP A 83 -7.92 3.63 -9.33
CA TRP A 83 -7.57 3.11 -8.01
C TRP A 83 -7.62 1.59 -8.00
N SER A 84 -6.77 1.01 -8.84
CA SER A 84 -6.50 -0.43 -8.91
C SER A 84 -5.01 -0.64 -9.18
N ILE A 85 -4.45 -1.67 -8.56
CA ILE A 85 -3.06 -2.09 -8.75
C ILE A 85 -3.07 -3.28 -9.72
N ASP A 86 -2.39 -3.13 -10.85
CA ASP A 86 -2.28 -4.19 -11.85
C ASP A 86 -1.45 -5.38 -11.33
N ALA A 87 -1.64 -6.55 -11.95
CA ALA A 87 -1.00 -7.80 -11.55
C ALA A 87 0.54 -7.74 -11.48
N ASN A 88 1.21 -7.00 -12.36
CA ASN A 88 2.68 -6.88 -12.34
C ASN A 88 3.12 -6.02 -11.16
N SER A 89 2.40 -4.93 -10.90
CA SER A 89 2.60 -4.09 -9.72
C SER A 89 2.34 -4.87 -8.43
N MET A 90 1.29 -5.70 -8.37
CA MET A 90 1.02 -6.59 -7.24
C MET A 90 2.15 -7.58 -7.00
N THR A 91 2.68 -8.21 -8.06
CA THR A 91 3.87 -9.08 -7.96
C THR A 91 5.05 -8.34 -7.34
N THR A 92 5.28 -7.10 -7.76
CA THR A 92 6.36 -6.26 -7.21
C THR A 92 6.14 -5.96 -5.73
N ILE A 93 4.91 -5.62 -5.34
CA ILE A 93 4.54 -5.34 -3.94
C ILE A 93 4.73 -6.58 -3.06
N VAL A 94 4.22 -7.74 -3.49
CA VAL A 94 4.37 -8.99 -2.74
C VAL A 94 5.85 -9.37 -2.58
N GLY A 95 6.64 -9.24 -3.65
CA GLY A 95 8.08 -9.48 -3.59
C GLY A 95 8.80 -8.52 -2.61
N TRP A 96 8.44 -7.24 -2.65
CA TRP A 96 8.98 -6.24 -1.72
C TRP A 96 8.58 -6.51 -0.27
N LEU A 97 7.31 -6.84 -0.01
CA LEU A 97 6.83 -7.17 1.34
C LEU A 97 7.57 -8.38 1.92
N ASN A 98 7.75 -9.45 1.14
CA ASN A 98 8.55 -10.59 1.60
C ASN A 98 9.99 -10.17 1.93
N PHE A 99 10.63 -9.38 1.07
CA PHE A 99 12.02 -8.94 1.29
C PHE A 99 12.22 -8.10 2.57
N ILE A 100 11.25 -7.25 2.95
CA ILE A 100 11.40 -6.37 4.12
C ILE A 100 10.87 -6.97 5.43
N LEU A 101 10.16 -8.11 5.36
CA LEU A 101 9.63 -8.81 6.52
C LEU A 101 10.46 -10.05 6.91
N ASP A 102 11.37 -10.49 6.02
CA ASP A 102 12.41 -11.48 6.30
C ASP A 102 13.51 -10.93 7.22
#